data_AF-A0A7S0U5Y9-F1
#
_entry.id   AF-A0A7S0U5Y9-F1
#
_cell.length_a   1.000
_cell.length_b   1.000
_cell.length_c   1.000
_cell.angle_alpha   90.00
_cell.angle_beta   90.00
_cell.angle_gamma   90.00
#
_symmetry.space_group_name_H-M   'P 1'
#
loop_
_entity.id
_entity.type
_entity.pdbx_description
1 polymer ?
#
loop_
_entity_poly.entity_id
_entity_poly.type
_entity_poly.pdbx_seq_one_letter_code
_entity_poly.pdbx_strand_id
1 'polypeptide(L)'
;AGAVGVAGLLGDERFWGKLLGGWYEKVVMLNFGICSLLLAGRLLQLAFLGGLRDTELAKMGSRLRSLALAKFVVLGAVVHEGDDRELLVWFSWLTFCCFLRLLSMVCLDRVEYVALAPHTTSRDLGRLGCLLTVILIVNSSLMYVCLDTFGCDASRGGCTAADVNLILLLFFDEVVTHVATLQTCLRLFLHVRSLAHDEGGFEGGGVVL
;
A
#
# COMPACT_ATOMS: atom_id res chain seq x y z
N ALA A 1 7.32 -26.65 32.19
CA ALA A 1 8.18 -25.76 31.39
C ALA A 1 7.28 -25.04 30.39
N GLY A 2 6.97 -23.78 30.67
CA GLY A 2 5.82 -23.06 30.12
C GLY A 2 5.98 -22.68 28.65
N ALA A 3 4.89 -22.80 27.91
CA ALA A 3 4.74 -22.29 26.56
C ALA A 3 4.86 -20.75 26.58
N VAL A 4 6.03 -20.23 26.21
CA VAL A 4 6.17 -18.83 25.83
C VAL A 4 5.44 -18.68 24.50
N GLY A 5 4.20 -18.18 24.57
CA GLY A 5 3.40 -17.89 23.38
C GLY A 5 4.13 -16.88 22.48
N VAL A 6 3.89 -16.98 21.17
CA VAL A 6 4.50 -16.11 20.14
C VAL A 6 4.39 -14.62 20.48
N ALA A 7 3.30 -14.20 21.14
CA ALA A 7 3.10 -12.84 21.63
C ALA A 7 4.10 -12.41 22.74
N GLY A 8 4.51 -13.34 23.63
CA GLY A 8 5.51 -13.09 24.66
C GLY A 8 6.94 -13.04 24.12
N LEU A 9 7.19 -13.71 23.00
CA LEU A 9 8.49 -13.71 22.32
C LEU A 9 8.69 -12.44 21.46
N LEU A 10 7.60 -11.94 20.86
CA LEU A 10 7.56 -10.66 20.14
C LEU A 10 7.74 -9.44 21.07
N GLY A 11 7.39 -9.55 22.35
CA GLY A 11 7.49 -8.44 23.32
C GLY A 11 8.81 -8.37 24.11
N ASP A 12 9.72 -9.34 23.95
CA ASP A 12 10.96 -9.36 24.72
C ASP A 12 12.07 -8.54 24.04
N GLU A 13 12.38 -7.37 24.58
CA GLU A 13 13.46 -6.51 24.07
C GLU A 13 14.84 -7.18 24.12
N ARG A 14 15.04 -8.16 25.00
CA ARG A 14 16.29 -8.93 25.06
C ARG A 14 16.40 -9.92 23.91
N PHE A 15 15.28 -10.45 23.43
CA PHE A 15 15.22 -11.30 22.25
C PHE A 15 15.60 -10.48 21.02
N TRP A 16 14.92 -9.35 20.81
CA TRP A 16 15.23 -8.43 19.70
C TRP A 16 16.66 -7.88 19.78
N GLY A 17 17.18 -7.58 20.97
CA GLY A 17 18.55 -7.13 21.17
C GLY A 17 19.61 -8.19 20.81
N LYS A 18 19.31 -9.47 21.00
CA LYS A 18 20.18 -10.58 20.57
C LYS A 18 19.99 -10.94 19.10
N LEU A 19 18.81 -10.71 18.54
CA LEU A 19 18.46 -11.04 17.17
C LEU A 19 18.86 -9.96 16.16
N LEU A 20 19.01 -8.71 16.61
CA LEU A 20 19.43 -7.54 15.81
C LEU A 20 20.81 -7.02 16.27
N GLY A 21 21.62 -7.89 16.87
CA GLY A 21 22.91 -7.52 17.44
C GLY A 21 23.97 -7.24 16.36
N GLY A 22 23.90 -7.95 15.23
CA GLY A 22 24.79 -7.78 14.10
C GLY A 22 24.18 -6.95 12.95
N TRP A 23 25.01 -6.17 12.25
CA TRP A 23 24.62 -5.49 11.01
C TRP A 23 24.07 -6.46 9.95
N TYR A 24 24.64 -7.66 9.87
CA TYR A 24 24.21 -8.72 8.95
C TYR A 24 22.82 -9.28 9.28
N GLU A 25 22.48 -9.43 10.56
CA GLU A 25 21.16 -9.91 10.99
C GLU A 25 20.05 -8.94 10.59
N LYS A 26 20.28 -7.64 10.80
CA LYS A 26 19.36 -6.56 10.40
C LYS A 26 19.06 -6.61 8.89
N VAL A 27 20.09 -6.76 8.06
CA VAL A 27 19.94 -6.83 6.60
C VAL A 27 19.20 -8.09 6.15
N VAL A 28 19.44 -9.24 6.79
CA VAL A 28 18.72 -10.49 6.48
C VAL A 28 17.24 -10.35 6.78
N MET A 29 16.87 -9.75 7.92
CA MET A 29 15.47 -9.51 8.26
C MET A 29 14.78 -8.55 7.29
N LEU A 30 15.47 -7.48 6.90
CA LEU A 30 14.99 -6.51 5.93
C LEU A 30 14.77 -7.17 4.55
N ASN A 31 15.72 -8.00 4.10
CA ASN A 31 15.58 -8.78 2.88
C ASN A 31 14.38 -9.75 2.97
N PHE A 32 14.22 -10.46 4.08
CA PHE A 32 13.08 -11.34 4.30
C PHE A 32 11.75 -10.59 4.24
N GLY A 33 11.66 -9.41 4.84
CA GLY A 33 10.49 -8.54 4.78
C GLY A 33 10.16 -8.08 3.36
N ILE A 34 11.16 -7.59 2.62
CA ILE A 34 10.98 -7.17 1.22
C ILE A 34 10.55 -8.35 0.35
N CYS A 35 11.22 -9.51 0.47
CA CYS A 35 10.86 -10.70 -0.29
C CYS A 35 9.42 -11.15 0.01
N SER A 36 9.01 -11.10 1.27
CA SER A 36 7.65 -11.45 1.68
C SER A 36 6.61 -10.48 1.10
N LEU A 37 6.91 -9.18 1.10
CA LEU A 37 6.06 -8.16 0.47
C LEU A 37 5.96 -8.37 -1.04
N LEU A 38 7.09 -8.60 -1.71
CA LEU A 38 7.10 -8.89 -3.14
C LEU A 38 6.29 -10.15 -3.45
N LEU A 39 6.45 -11.22 -2.66
CA LEU A 39 5.68 -12.44 -2.82
C LEU A 39 4.19 -12.19 -2.62
N ALA A 40 3.79 -11.47 -1.57
CA ALA A 40 2.40 -11.10 -1.33
C ALA A 40 1.82 -10.28 -2.49
N GLY A 41 2.59 -9.32 -3.03
CA GLY A 41 2.19 -8.54 -4.20
C GLY A 41 2.02 -9.41 -5.44
N ARG A 42 2.93 -10.36 -5.66
CA ARG A 42 2.81 -11.32 -6.76
C ARG A 42 1.61 -12.23 -6.59
N LEU A 43 1.33 -12.71 -5.38
CA LEU A 43 0.17 -13.55 -5.10
C LEU A 43 -1.14 -12.77 -5.29
N LEU A 44 -1.22 -11.53 -4.82
CA LEU A 44 -2.37 -10.65 -5.07
C LEU A 44 -2.53 -10.37 -6.56
N GLN A 45 -1.42 -10.12 -7.29
CA GLN A 45 -1.46 -9.94 -8.74
C GLN A 45 -1.93 -11.22 -9.46
N LEU A 46 -1.40 -12.39 -9.11
CA LEU A 46 -1.81 -13.67 -9.71
C LEU A 46 -3.28 -14.01 -9.40
N ALA A 47 -3.72 -13.77 -8.17
CA ALA A 47 -5.08 -14.08 -7.73
C ALA A 47 -6.14 -13.18 -8.38
N PHE A 48 -5.85 -11.90 -8.60
CA PHE A 48 -6.83 -10.92 -9.07
C PHE A 48 -6.64 -10.48 -10.53
N LEU A 49 -5.42 -10.51 -11.07
CA LEU A 49 -5.10 -10.01 -12.42
C LEU A 49 -4.70 -11.13 -13.41
N GLY A 50 -4.34 -12.33 -12.94
CA GLY A 50 -3.84 -13.39 -13.82
C GLY A 50 -2.44 -13.08 -14.40
N GLY A 51 -2.18 -13.54 -15.63
CA GLY A 51 -0.87 -13.39 -16.28
C GLY A 51 -0.61 -11.99 -16.83
N LEU A 52 0.37 -11.27 -16.25
CA LEU A 52 0.88 -10.00 -16.78
C LEU A 52 1.77 -10.24 -18.00
N ARG A 53 1.62 -9.41 -19.05
CA ARG A 53 2.49 -9.42 -20.23
C ARG A 53 3.81 -8.71 -19.91
N ASP A 54 4.92 -9.16 -20.51
CA ASP A 54 6.26 -8.63 -20.22
C ASP A 54 6.39 -7.10 -20.43
N THR A 55 5.62 -6.55 -21.37
CA THR A 55 5.56 -5.10 -21.64
C THR A 55 4.95 -4.30 -20.48
N GLU A 56 4.00 -4.88 -19.76
CA GLU A 56 3.35 -4.25 -18.61
C GLU A 56 4.26 -4.31 -17.39
N LEU A 57 4.99 -5.42 -17.24
CA LEU A 57 5.98 -5.58 -16.19
C LEU A 57 7.12 -4.57 -16.33
N ALA A 58 7.57 -4.27 -17.55
CA ALA A 58 8.59 -3.25 -17.81
C ALA A 58 8.13 -1.84 -17.41
N LYS A 59 6.87 -1.48 -17.74
CA LYS A 59 6.24 -0.20 -17.35
C LYS A 59 6.03 -0.11 -15.84
N MET A 60 5.67 -1.21 -15.19
CA MET A 60 5.55 -1.26 -13.73
C MET A 60 6.92 -1.11 -13.06
N GLY A 61 7.95 -1.77 -13.60
CA GLY A 61 9.32 -1.67 -13.09
C GLY A 61 9.88 -0.25 -13.17
N SER A 62 9.59 0.51 -14.24
CA SER A 62 10.03 1.90 -14.35
C SER A 62 9.33 2.80 -13.32
N ARG A 63 8.02 2.64 -13.13
CA ARG A 63 7.25 3.35 -12.11
C ARG A 63 7.69 3.01 -10.68
N LEU A 64 7.99 1.73 -10.43
CA LEU A 64 8.55 1.28 -9.15
C LEU A 64 9.87 1.99 -8.88
N ARG A 65 10.80 2.00 -9.86
CA ARG A 65 12.09 2.66 -9.71
C ARG A 65 11.95 4.15 -9.46
N SER A 66 11.06 4.85 -10.18
CA SER A 66 10.83 6.29 -9.94
C SER A 66 10.23 6.57 -8.56
N LEU A 67 9.29 5.72 -8.11
CA LEU A 67 8.67 5.86 -6.80
C LEU A 67 9.69 5.58 -5.69
N ALA A 68 10.43 4.49 -5.80
CA ALA A 68 11.48 4.12 -4.87
C ALA A 68 12.51 5.25 -4.73
N LEU A 69 13.01 5.79 -5.86
CA LEU A 69 13.96 6.90 -5.84
C LEU A 69 13.41 8.14 -5.11
N ALA A 70 12.15 8.51 -5.36
CA ALA A 70 11.52 9.63 -4.66
C ALA A 70 11.47 9.39 -3.14
N LYS A 71 11.15 8.16 -2.71
CA LYS A 71 11.14 7.79 -1.29
C LYS A 71 12.53 7.78 -0.66
N PHE A 72 13.53 7.30 -1.39
CA PHE A 72 14.91 7.27 -0.90
C PHE A 72 15.47 8.67 -0.66
N VAL A 73 15.16 9.63 -1.52
CA VAL A 73 15.56 11.04 -1.33
C VAL A 73 14.93 11.61 -0.05
N VAL A 74 13.66 11.32 0.18
CA VAL A 74 12.94 11.74 1.39
C VAL A 74 13.52 11.08 2.64
N LEU A 75 13.82 9.77 2.59
CA LEU A 75 14.44 9.04 3.69
C LEU A 75 15.78 9.66 4.11
N GLY A 76 16.62 9.98 3.13
CA GLY A 76 17.92 10.61 3.39
C GLY A 76 17.84 12.05 3.89
N ALA A 77 16.72 12.75 3.67
CA ALA A 77 16.49 14.10 4.18
C ALA A 77 16.02 14.11 5.65
N VAL A 78 15.38 13.03 6.09
CA VAL A 78 14.73 12.93 7.41
C VAL A 78 15.63 12.25 8.45
N VAL A 79 16.33 11.18 8.06
CA VAL A 79 17.12 10.38 9.00
C VAL A 79 18.47 11.05 9.27
N HIS A 80 18.81 11.24 10.55
CA HIS A 80 20.11 11.77 10.96
C HIS A 80 21.23 10.73 10.77
N GLU A 81 22.44 11.18 10.39
CA GLU A 81 23.60 10.31 10.24
C GLU A 81 23.94 9.64 11.59
N GLY A 82 23.79 8.32 11.70
CA GLY A 82 24.27 7.53 12.85
C GLY A 82 23.22 6.75 13.64
N ASP A 83 21.91 6.88 13.35
CA ASP A 83 20.88 6.05 13.98
C ASP A 83 20.36 4.94 13.04
N ASP A 84 21.00 3.78 13.13
CA ASP A 84 20.62 2.58 12.38
C ASP A 84 19.20 2.09 12.70
N ARG A 85 18.72 2.31 13.93
CA ARG A 85 17.42 1.79 14.37
C ARG A 85 16.31 2.64 13.78
N GLU A 86 16.47 3.96 13.88
CA GLU A 86 15.58 4.92 13.25
C GLU A 86 15.51 4.65 11.74
N LEU A 87 16.66 4.53 11.07
CA LEU A 87 16.73 4.22 9.64
C LEU A 87 15.93 2.97 9.26
N LEU A 88 16.03 1.88 10.03
CA LEU A 88 15.31 0.63 9.75
C LEU A 88 13.80 0.77 9.90
N VAL A 89 13.34 1.46 10.94
CA VAL A 89 11.91 1.73 11.15
C VAL A 89 11.37 2.53 9.97
N TRP A 90 12.04 3.62 9.61
CA TRP A 90 11.70 4.46 8.47
C TRP A 90 11.71 3.71 7.15
N PHE A 91 12.76 2.93 6.91
CA PHE A 91 12.88 2.14 5.69
C PHE A 91 11.76 1.09 5.59
N SER A 92 11.44 0.41 6.69
CA SER A 92 10.35 -0.58 6.72
C SER A 92 9.00 0.06 6.43
N TRP A 93 8.75 1.23 7.02
CA TRP A 93 7.56 2.02 6.82
C TRP A 93 7.42 2.46 5.36
N LEU A 94 8.41 3.16 4.82
CA LEU A 94 8.39 3.65 3.44
C LEU A 94 8.28 2.51 2.42
N THR A 95 8.89 1.36 2.69
CA THR A 95 8.79 0.17 1.84
C THR A 95 7.35 -0.34 1.80
N PHE A 96 6.67 -0.40 2.95
CA PHE A 96 5.28 -0.82 3.03
C PHE A 96 4.35 0.15 2.30
N CYS A 97 4.51 1.46 2.51
CA CYS A 97 3.75 2.50 1.81
C CYS A 97 3.98 2.46 0.29
N CYS A 98 5.23 2.31 -0.14
CA CYS A 98 5.62 2.18 -1.54
C CYS A 98 4.94 0.95 -2.18
N PHE A 99 4.91 -0.17 -1.47
CA PHE A 99 4.26 -1.40 -1.92
C PHE A 99 2.75 -1.22 -2.10
N LEU A 100 2.05 -0.63 -1.13
CA LEU A 100 0.61 -0.36 -1.23
C LEU A 100 0.29 0.57 -2.40
N ARG A 101 1.08 1.64 -2.56
CA ARG A 101 0.91 2.59 -3.67
C ARG A 101 1.15 1.93 -5.03
N LEU A 102 2.13 1.05 -5.11
CA LEU A 102 2.38 0.27 -6.33
C LEU A 102 1.22 -0.66 -6.65
N LEU A 103 0.69 -1.38 -5.66
CA LEU A 103 -0.45 -2.27 -5.85
C LEU A 103 -1.67 -1.50 -6.35
N SER A 104 -1.96 -0.34 -5.75
CA SER A 104 -3.02 0.58 -6.19
C SER A 104 -2.87 1.03 -7.64
N MET A 105 -1.65 1.42 -8.05
CA MET A 105 -1.36 1.85 -9.41
C MET A 105 -1.54 0.72 -10.43
N VAL A 106 -1.19 -0.51 -10.05
CA VAL A 106 -1.37 -1.69 -10.89
C VAL A 106 -2.85 -2.01 -11.06
N CYS A 107 -3.65 -1.95 -9.99
CA CYS A 107 -5.10 -2.11 -10.07
C CYS A 107 -5.73 -1.06 -10.99
N LEU A 108 -5.29 0.20 -10.92
CA LEU A 108 -5.79 1.29 -11.75
C LEU A 108 -5.53 1.07 -13.24
N ASP A 109 -4.28 0.78 -13.63
CA ASP A 109 -3.93 0.55 -15.05
C ASP A 109 -4.77 -0.59 -15.64
N ARG A 110 -5.20 -1.57 -14.81
CA ARG A 110 -6.11 -2.64 -15.24
C ARG A 110 -7.56 -2.23 -15.33
N VAL A 111 -8.06 -1.47 -14.37
CA VAL A 111 -9.43 -0.93 -14.44
C VAL A 111 -9.58 -0.10 -15.71
N GLU A 112 -8.62 0.77 -16.03
CA GLU A 112 -8.67 1.58 -17.26
C GLU A 112 -8.60 0.72 -18.52
N TYR A 113 -7.73 -0.30 -18.55
CA TYR A 113 -7.66 -1.24 -19.68
C TYR A 113 -8.99 -1.98 -19.90
N VAL A 114 -9.59 -2.46 -18.82
CA VAL A 114 -10.82 -3.24 -18.82
C VAL A 114 -12.03 -2.35 -19.16
N ALA A 115 -12.06 -1.11 -18.67
CA ALA A 115 -13.12 -0.13 -18.97
C ALA A 115 -13.15 0.29 -20.46
N LEU A 116 -12.05 0.13 -21.19
CA LEU A 116 -11.97 0.41 -22.62
C LEU A 116 -12.43 -0.78 -23.49
N ALA A 117 -12.63 -1.97 -22.90
CA ALA A 117 -13.00 -3.18 -23.64
C ALA A 117 -14.53 -3.37 -23.70
N PRO A 118 -15.16 -3.48 -24.89
CA PRO A 118 -16.62 -3.52 -25.07
C PRO A 118 -17.32 -4.84 -24.68
N HIS A 119 -16.61 -5.83 -24.11
CA HIS A 119 -17.16 -7.16 -23.76
C HIS A 119 -16.88 -7.55 -22.29
N THR A 120 -16.97 -6.59 -21.39
CA THR A 120 -16.53 -6.77 -20.01
C THR A 120 -17.49 -7.57 -19.15
N THR A 121 -16.99 -8.64 -18.52
CA THR A 121 -17.75 -9.43 -17.55
C THR A 121 -17.76 -8.72 -16.19
N SER A 122 -18.93 -8.35 -15.67
CA SER A 122 -19.12 -7.61 -14.39
C SER A 122 -18.43 -8.25 -13.18
N ARG A 123 -18.14 -9.57 -13.26
CA ARG A 123 -17.45 -10.34 -12.21
C ARG A 123 -16.00 -9.91 -11.99
N ASP A 124 -15.29 -9.52 -13.05
CA ASP A 124 -13.88 -9.12 -12.94
C ASP A 124 -13.77 -7.69 -12.39
N LEU A 125 -14.66 -6.78 -12.79
CA LEU A 125 -14.75 -5.44 -12.15
C LEU A 125 -15.03 -5.54 -10.65
N GLY A 126 -15.92 -6.47 -10.23
CA GLY A 126 -16.20 -6.69 -8.81
C GLY A 126 -14.98 -7.17 -8.03
N ARG A 127 -14.18 -8.08 -8.61
CA ARG A 127 -12.92 -8.57 -7.99
C ARG A 127 -11.88 -7.46 -7.85
N LEU A 128 -11.68 -6.67 -8.91
CA LEU A 128 -10.75 -5.54 -8.88
C LEU A 128 -11.20 -4.44 -7.91
N GLY A 129 -12.51 -4.15 -7.87
CA GLY A 129 -13.09 -3.23 -6.90
C GLY A 129 -12.88 -3.68 -5.46
N CYS A 130 -13.13 -4.97 -5.17
CA CYS A 130 -12.88 -5.54 -3.85
C CYS A 130 -11.40 -5.39 -3.42
N LEU A 131 -10.46 -5.69 -4.32
CA LEU A 131 -9.03 -5.52 -4.05
C LEU A 131 -8.69 -4.04 -3.76
N LEU A 132 -9.23 -3.10 -4.54
CA LEU A 132 -9.01 -1.68 -4.32
C LEU A 132 -9.59 -1.20 -2.98
N THR A 133 -10.76 -1.71 -2.58
CA THR A 133 -11.36 -1.43 -1.27
C THR A 133 -10.50 -1.97 -0.13
N VAL A 134 -9.95 -3.19 -0.26
CA VAL A 134 -9.02 -3.74 0.74
C VAL A 134 -7.79 -2.85 0.87
N ILE A 135 -7.22 -2.39 -0.25
CA ILE A 135 -6.06 -1.50 -0.21
C ILE A 135 -6.42 -0.17 0.45
N LEU A 136 -7.60 0.40 0.19
CA LEU A 136 -8.08 1.61 0.86
C LEU A 136 -8.20 1.41 2.37
N ILE A 137 -8.78 0.29 2.82
CA ILE A 137 -8.91 -0.02 4.25
C ILE A 137 -7.52 -0.14 4.89
N VAL A 138 -6.58 -0.82 4.23
CA VAL A 138 -5.20 -0.95 4.73
C VAL A 138 -4.52 0.41 4.81
N ASN A 139 -4.61 1.26 3.77
CA ASN A 139 -4.04 2.61 3.80
C ASN A 139 -4.70 3.47 4.91
N SER A 140 -6.02 3.40 5.08
CA SER A 140 -6.72 4.09 6.17
C SER A 140 -6.27 3.61 7.55
N SER A 141 -6.08 2.30 7.73
CA SER A 141 -5.57 1.76 8.99
C SER A 141 -4.14 2.20 9.26
N LEU A 142 -3.32 2.29 8.21
CA LEU A 142 -1.93 2.73 8.31
C LEU A 142 -1.87 4.21 8.69
N MET A 143 -2.71 5.05 8.07
CA MET A 143 -2.87 6.46 8.43
C MET A 143 -3.34 6.65 9.88
N TYR A 144 -4.25 5.80 10.36
CA TYR A 144 -4.67 5.82 11.76
C TYR A 144 -3.52 5.45 12.71
N VAL A 145 -2.76 4.39 12.39
CA VAL A 145 -1.57 3.99 13.16
C VAL A 145 -0.50 5.07 13.16
N CYS A 146 -0.31 5.82 12.06
CA CYS A 146 0.58 6.99 12.04
C CYS A 146 0.18 8.00 13.09
N LEU A 147 -1.11 8.35 13.12
CA LEU A 147 -1.65 9.37 14.01
C LEU A 147 -1.68 8.89 15.46
N ASP A 148 -1.85 7.59 15.70
CA ASP A 148 -1.83 7.03 17.06
C ASP A 148 -0.40 6.92 17.60
N THR A 149 0.54 6.45 16.77
CA THR A 149 1.93 6.18 17.19
C THR A 149 2.76 7.46 17.24
N PHE A 150 2.60 8.34 16.25
CA PHE A 150 3.36 9.58 16.12
C PHE A 150 2.51 10.83 16.44
N GLY A 151 1.22 10.67 16.74
CA GLY A 151 0.40 11.80 17.13
C GLY A 151 0.95 12.49 18.37
N CYS A 152 0.87 13.81 18.37
CA CYS A 152 1.14 14.65 19.52
C CYS A 152 0.10 14.36 20.62
N ASP A 153 0.31 13.30 21.38
CA ASP A 153 -0.43 13.06 22.60
C ASP A 153 0.01 14.13 23.62
N ALA A 154 -0.87 15.10 23.88
CA ALA A 154 -0.62 16.19 24.83
C ALA A 154 -0.21 15.68 26.22
N SER A 155 -0.48 14.41 26.53
CA SER A 155 -0.13 13.74 27.79
C SER A 155 1.33 13.23 27.89
N ARG A 156 2.12 13.17 26.80
CA ARG A 156 3.49 12.58 26.79
C ARG A 156 4.64 13.58 26.78
N GLY A 157 4.34 14.88 26.84
CA GLY A 157 5.34 15.95 26.94
C GLY A 157 5.75 16.49 25.57
N GLY A 158 5.05 17.55 25.13
CA GLY A 158 5.46 18.57 24.15
C GLY A 158 6.10 18.10 22.84
N CYS A 159 5.44 18.34 21.70
CA CYS A 159 6.03 18.12 20.38
C CYS A 159 7.11 19.16 20.06
N THR A 160 8.30 18.71 19.65
CA THR A 160 9.28 19.61 19.06
C THR A 160 8.90 19.94 17.61
N ALA A 161 9.37 21.07 17.09
CA ALA A 161 9.08 21.48 15.71
C ALA A 161 9.58 20.46 14.66
N ALA A 162 10.62 19.69 15.00
CA ALA A 162 11.14 18.62 14.14
C ALA A 162 10.16 17.44 14.05
N ASP A 163 9.59 17.01 15.18
CA ASP A 163 8.61 15.93 15.23
C ASP A 163 7.35 16.26 14.42
N VAL A 164 6.89 17.51 14.51
CA VAL A 164 5.70 17.98 13.76
C VAL A 164 5.93 17.96 12.25
N ASN A 165 7.10 18.42 11.78
CA ASN A 165 7.43 18.40 10.35
C ASN A 165 7.46 16.97 9.79
N LEU A 166 7.96 16.05 10.60
CA LEU A 166 8.10 14.64 10.27
C LEU A 166 6.75 13.93 10.20
N ILE A 167 5.85 14.19 11.17
CA ILE A 167 4.46 13.72 11.15
C ILE A 167 3.73 14.27 9.94
N LEU A 168 3.89 15.58 9.64
CA LEU A 168 3.25 16.21 8.48
C LEU A 168 3.70 15.58 7.17
N LEU A 169 4.99 15.27 7.04
CA LEU A 169 5.53 14.62 5.84
C LEU A 169 4.99 13.19 5.70
N LEU A 170 4.92 12.42 6.79
CA LEU A 170 4.36 11.06 6.79
C LEU A 170 2.88 11.06 6.44
N PHE A 171 2.13 11.93 7.11
CA PHE A 171 0.69 12.07 6.92
C PHE A 171 0.36 12.55 5.52
N PHE A 172 1.08 13.55 5.02
CA PHE A 172 0.87 14.08 3.67
C PHE A 172 1.02 12.99 2.62
N ASP A 173 2.06 12.17 2.71
CA ASP A 173 2.30 11.12 1.73
C ASP A 173 1.22 10.03 1.72
N GLU A 174 0.78 9.61 2.91
CA GLU A 174 -0.34 8.68 3.08
C GLU A 174 -1.65 9.28 2.55
N VAL A 175 -1.92 10.56 2.82
CA VAL A 175 -3.09 11.27 2.29
C VAL A 175 -3.05 11.35 0.77
N VAL A 176 -1.90 11.66 0.16
CA VAL A 176 -1.77 11.67 -1.32
C VAL A 176 -2.07 10.28 -1.89
N THR A 177 -1.59 9.21 -1.25
CA THR A 177 -1.87 7.82 -1.66
C THR A 177 -3.36 7.48 -1.49
N HIS A 178 -3.98 7.92 -0.39
CA HIS A 178 -5.39 7.72 -0.11
C HIS A 178 -6.30 8.45 -1.10
N VAL A 179 -6.01 9.72 -1.40
CA VAL A 179 -6.79 10.50 -2.37
C VAL A 179 -6.69 9.90 -3.77
N ALA A 180 -5.50 9.47 -4.21
CA ALA A 180 -5.31 8.84 -5.51
C ALA A 180 -6.08 7.50 -5.62
N THR A 181 -6.05 6.68 -4.56
CA THR A 181 -6.80 5.42 -4.51
C THR A 181 -8.31 5.65 -4.46
N LEU A 182 -8.76 6.65 -3.71
CA LEU A 182 -10.17 7.02 -3.62
C LEU A 182 -10.72 7.55 -4.95
N GLN A 183 -9.97 8.44 -5.63
CA GLN A 183 -10.35 8.94 -6.95
C GLN A 183 -10.54 7.79 -7.95
N THR A 184 -9.65 6.79 -7.89
CA THR A 184 -9.71 5.60 -8.74
C THR A 184 -10.93 4.74 -8.42
N CYS A 185 -11.22 4.56 -7.12
CA CYS A 185 -12.40 3.83 -6.67
C CYS A 185 -13.70 4.50 -7.13
N LEU A 186 -13.77 5.83 -7.07
CA LEU A 186 -14.90 6.60 -7.57
C LEU A 186 -15.07 6.46 -9.09
N ARG A 187 -13.98 6.52 -9.87
CA ARG A 187 -14.02 6.28 -11.32
C ARG A 187 -14.57 4.90 -11.66
N LEU A 188 -14.11 3.86 -10.93
CA LEU A 188 -14.61 2.50 -11.11
C LEU A 188 -16.11 2.40 -10.79
N PHE A 189 -16.54 2.98 -9.67
CA PHE A 189 -17.94 2.97 -9.26
C PHE A 189 -18.85 3.66 -10.28
N LEU A 190 -18.43 4.83 -10.78
CA LEU A 190 -19.15 5.57 -11.82
C LEU A 190 -19.25 4.77 -13.12
N HIS A 191 -18.16 4.10 -13.53
CA HIS A 191 -18.16 3.27 -14.73
C HIS A 191 -19.12 2.08 -14.60
N VAL A 192 -19.10 1.37 -13.47
CA VAL A 192 -20.05 0.27 -13.19
C VAL A 192 -21.50 0.78 -13.20
N ARG A 193 -21.75 1.92 -12.55
CA ARG A 193 -23.09 2.53 -12.52
C ARG A 193 -23.54 2.98 -13.92
N SER A 194 -22.62 3.46 -14.75
CA SER A 194 -22.91 3.84 -16.14
C SER A 194 -23.35 2.63 -16.95
N LEU A 195 -22.68 1.48 -16.79
CA LEU A 195 -23.07 0.24 -17.46
C LEU A 195 -24.44 -0.27 -16.99
N ALA A 196 -24.70 -0.23 -15.67
CA ALA A 196 -25.99 -0.64 -15.13
C ALA A 196 -27.16 0.24 -15.59
N HIS A 197 -26.90 1.54 -15.84
CA HIS A 197 -27.91 2.44 -16.38
C HIS A 197 -28.22 2.18 -17.85
N ASP A 198 -27.25 1.70 -18.64
CA ASP A 198 -27.45 1.35 -20.06
C ASP A 198 -28.30 0.07 -20.20
N GLU A 199 -28.07 -0.94 -19.35
CA GLU A 199 -28.87 -2.18 -19.35
C GLU A 199 -30.33 -1.95 -18.92
N GLY A 200 -30.57 -1.05 -17.96
CA GLY A 200 -31.93 -0.67 -17.52
C GLY A 200 -32.74 0.12 -18.57
N GLY A 201 -32.09 0.62 -19.63
CA GLY A 201 -32.75 1.30 -20.74
C GLY A 201 -33.40 0.35 -21.76
N PHE A 202 -32.99 -0.91 -21.81
CA PHE A 202 -33.50 -1.88 -22.80
C PHE A 202 -34.66 -2.75 -22.27
N GLU A 203 -34.83 -2.92 -20.96
CA GLU A 203 -36.00 -3.63 -20.39
C GLU A 203 -37.30 -2.79 -20.34
N GLY A 204 -37.24 -1.51 -20.72
CA GLY A 204 -38.43 -0.65 -20.93
C GLY A 204 -38.84 -0.51 -22.41
N GLY A 205 -38.04 -1.01 -23.34
CA GLY A 205 -38.27 -0.95 -24.77
C GLY A 205 -38.77 -2.29 -25.30
N GLY A 206 -40.04 -2.59 -25.04
CA GLY A 206 -40.74 -3.68 -25.71
C GLY A 206 -40.52 -3.59 -27.22
N VAL A 207 -39.92 -4.65 -27.76
CA VAL A 207 -39.80 -4.92 -29.19
C VAL A 207 -41.19 -4.79 -29.80
N VAL A 208 -41.41 -3.70 -30.54
CA VAL A 208 -42.50 -3.60 -31.50
C VAL A 208 -41.97 -4.21 -32.80
N LEU A 209 -42.23 -5.51 -32.96
CA LEU A 209 -42.32 -6.20 -34.25
C LEU A 209 -43.67 -6.90 -34.29
#